data_AF-H3AEC9-F1
#
_entry.id   AF-H3AEC9-F1
#
_cell.length_a   1.000
_cell.length_b   1.000
_cell.length_c   1.000
_cell.angle_alpha   90.00
_cell.angle_beta   90.00
_cell.angle_gamma   90.00
#
_symmetry.space_group_name_H-M   'P 1'
#
loop_
_entity.id
_entity.type
_entity.pdbx_description
1 polymer ?
#
loop_
_entity_poly.entity_id
_entity_poly.type
_entity_poly.pdbx_seq_one_letter_code
_entity_poly.pdbx_strand_id
1 'polypeptide(L)'
;VNALKDILQRQRDGFHLFYEQTTARAASIAFIEDPTLPRQRKVPRRFQHGDDKVRNIYSGDIDFEQLEAELKLLTGIVKQQLPEVKEVTSIDTIVPFLSDWCDTKLFLSNIFRVLQIYLLALMCIASGERSFSAQRRMKTYLRSTMPEKRYNNLLMLHVHKDRTDEIDLKCIAREFVQRNQGRHNLFGSFLNNNNK
;
A
#
# COMPACT_ATOMS: atom_id res chain seq x y z
N VAL A 1 -3.33 55.59 0.83
CA VAL A 1 -2.65 54.44 1.50
C VAL A 1 -3.16 54.19 2.92
N ASN A 2 -3.58 55.22 3.68
CA ASN A 2 -4.02 55.04 5.08
C ASN A 2 -5.40 54.35 5.27
N ALA A 3 -6.31 54.45 4.31
CA ALA A 3 -7.66 53.91 4.45
C ALA A 3 -7.72 52.39 4.65
N LEU A 4 -6.87 51.62 3.96
CA LEU A 4 -6.88 50.15 4.05
C LEU A 4 -6.30 49.68 5.40
N LYS A 5 -5.27 50.39 5.88
CA LYS A 5 -4.69 50.15 7.21
C LYS A 5 -5.73 50.42 8.30
N ASP A 6 -6.47 51.52 8.21
CA ASP A 6 -7.51 51.86 9.20
C ASP A 6 -8.69 50.88 9.15
N ILE A 7 -9.08 50.38 7.97
CA ILE A 7 -10.12 49.35 7.83
C ILE A 7 -9.66 48.04 8.47
N LEU A 8 -8.43 47.59 8.19
CA LEU A 8 -7.87 46.37 8.80
C LEU A 8 -7.70 46.50 10.31
N GLN A 9 -7.32 47.69 10.79
CA GLN A 9 -7.22 47.99 12.21
C GLN A 9 -8.60 47.87 12.87
N ARG A 10 -9.63 48.52 12.30
CA ARG A 10 -11.02 48.41 12.80
C ARG A 10 -11.54 46.97 12.77
N GLN A 11 -11.20 46.20 11.74
CA GLN A 11 -11.58 44.79 11.65
C GLN A 11 -10.88 43.93 12.71
N ARG A 12 -9.62 44.22 13.04
CA ARG A 12 -8.90 43.57 14.16
C ARG A 12 -9.49 43.97 15.51
N ASP A 13 -9.73 45.26 15.72
CA ASP A 13 -10.24 45.79 16.99
C ASP A 13 -11.67 45.29 17.27
N GLY A 14 -12.48 45.11 16.23
CA GLY A 14 -13.83 44.54 16.33
C GLY A 14 -13.88 43.00 16.36
N PHE A 15 -12.78 42.32 16.05
CA PHE A 15 -12.75 40.84 16.01
C PHE A 15 -12.99 40.22 17.39
N HIS A 16 -12.53 40.87 18.46
CA HIS A 16 -12.69 40.34 19.82
C HIS A 16 -14.17 40.16 20.20
N LEU A 17 -14.99 41.18 19.90
CA LEU A 17 -16.45 41.15 20.14
C LEU A 17 -17.14 40.02 19.36
N PHE A 18 -16.74 39.84 18.09
CA PHE A 18 -17.23 38.76 17.25
C PHE A 18 -16.78 37.37 17.76
N TYR A 19 -15.51 37.25 18.16
CA TYR A 19 -14.94 36.02 18.69
C TYR A 19 -15.61 35.61 20.00
N GLU A 20 -15.84 36.56 20.91
CA GLU A 20 -16.53 36.33 22.18
C GLU A 20 -17.99 35.88 21.97
N GLN A 21 -18.71 36.53 21.05
CA GLN A 21 -20.10 36.13 20.70
C GLN A 21 -20.18 34.73 20.10
N THR A 22 -19.22 34.35 19.25
CA THR A 22 -19.20 33.03 18.60
C THR A 22 -18.71 31.92 19.54
N THR A 23 -17.83 32.25 20.48
CA THR A 23 -17.31 31.29 21.47
C THR A 23 -18.13 31.21 22.76
N ALA A 24 -19.06 32.14 23.01
CA ALA A 24 -19.96 32.10 24.17
C ALA A 24 -20.75 30.78 24.27
N ARG A 25 -21.18 30.22 23.13
CA ARG A 25 -21.79 28.88 23.08
C ARG A 25 -20.77 27.76 23.37
N ALA A 26 -19.54 27.88 22.88
CA ALA A 26 -18.49 26.90 23.14
C ALA A 26 -18.11 26.83 24.63
N ALA A 27 -18.14 27.96 25.35
CA ALA A 27 -17.88 28.01 26.80
C ALA A 27 -18.92 27.24 27.64
N SER A 28 -20.15 27.09 27.14
CA SER A 28 -21.20 26.28 27.78
C SER A 28 -21.05 24.76 27.55
N ILE A 29 -20.19 24.35 26.61
CA ILE A 29 -19.95 22.94 26.27
C ILE A 29 -18.69 22.49 27.00
N ALA A 30 -18.85 21.56 27.94
CA ALA A 30 -17.71 20.99 28.66
C ALA A 30 -16.83 20.17 27.68
N PHE A 31 -15.59 20.63 27.51
CA PHE A 31 -14.48 19.96 26.82
C PHE A 31 -14.74 19.59 25.35
N ILE A 32 -14.47 20.56 24.46
CA ILE A 32 -14.27 20.28 23.03
C ILE A 32 -12.78 19.99 22.84
N GLU A 33 -12.46 18.75 22.46
CA GLU A 33 -11.09 18.35 22.15
C GLU A 33 -10.62 19.13 20.91
N ASP A 34 -9.44 19.76 20.98
CA ASP A 34 -8.92 20.57 19.88
C ASP A 34 -8.81 19.74 18.59
N PRO A 35 -9.12 20.33 17.41
CA PRO A 35 -8.97 19.63 16.15
C PRO A 35 -7.52 19.20 15.98
N THR A 36 -7.29 17.89 15.99
CA THR A 36 -5.95 17.34 15.91
C THR A 36 -5.40 17.62 14.52
N LEU A 37 -4.36 18.44 14.44
CA LEU A 37 -3.69 18.72 13.17
C LEU A 37 -3.24 17.40 12.53
N PRO A 38 -3.39 17.23 11.20
CA PRO A 38 -2.98 16.02 10.52
C PRO A 38 -1.49 15.75 10.81
N ARG A 39 -1.22 14.57 11.36
CA ARG A 39 0.12 14.14 11.77
C ARG A 39 1.11 14.39 10.64
N GLN A 40 2.13 15.21 10.90
CA GLN A 40 3.28 15.42 10.00
C GLN A 40 3.82 14.05 9.58
N ARG A 41 3.92 13.80 8.26
CA ARG A 41 4.43 12.53 7.73
C ARG A 41 5.85 12.32 8.27
N LYS A 42 6.03 11.34 9.15
CA LYS A 42 7.37 10.97 9.63
C LYS A 42 8.17 10.44 8.45
N VAL A 43 9.37 10.97 8.24
CA VAL A 43 10.33 10.44 7.27
C VAL A 43 10.60 8.97 7.64
N PRO A 44 10.59 8.03 6.67
CA PRO A 44 10.86 6.63 6.97
C PRO A 44 12.21 6.51 7.69
N ARG A 45 12.19 5.98 8.92
CA ARG A 45 13.42 5.72 9.67
C ARG A 45 14.06 4.46 9.10
N ARG A 46 15.25 4.61 8.52
CA ARG A 46 16.10 3.49 8.15
C ARG A 46 16.56 2.84 9.46
N PHE A 47 16.17 1.59 9.70
CA PHE A 47 16.75 0.81 10.79
C PHE A 47 18.19 0.48 10.38
N GLN A 48 19.16 1.23 10.90
CA GLN A 48 20.56 0.83 10.83
C GLN A 48 20.84 -0.12 11.99
N HIS A 49 21.21 -1.36 11.63
CA HIS A 49 21.80 -2.40 12.47
C HIS A 49 21.05 -2.81 13.76
N GLY A 50 20.79 -4.12 13.86
CA GLY A 50 20.20 -4.72 15.06
C GLY A 50 19.83 -6.17 14.80
N ASP A 51 20.85 -7.02 14.68
CA ASP A 51 20.71 -8.47 14.46
C ASP A 51 19.78 -9.14 15.48
N ASP A 52 19.67 -8.60 16.69
CA ASP A 52 18.83 -9.14 17.76
C ASP A 52 17.33 -9.05 17.45
N LYS A 53 16.88 -8.00 16.74
CA LYS A 53 15.44 -7.84 16.42
C LYS A 53 15.01 -8.77 15.31
N VAL A 54 15.86 -8.97 14.30
CA VAL A 54 15.57 -9.88 13.19
C VAL A 54 15.57 -11.32 13.70
N ARG A 55 16.53 -11.67 14.56
CA ARG A 55 16.56 -12.97 15.24
C ARG A 55 15.29 -13.25 16.02
N ASN A 56 14.79 -12.27 16.77
CA ASN A 56 13.53 -12.42 17.50
C ASN A 56 12.31 -12.57 16.58
N ILE A 57 12.22 -11.80 15.49
CA ILE A 57 11.07 -11.84 14.56
C ILE A 57 10.96 -13.20 13.85
N TYR A 58 12.08 -13.78 13.42
CA TYR A 58 12.10 -15.05 12.68
C TYR A 58 12.55 -16.25 13.52
N SER A 59 12.58 -16.12 14.85
CA SER A 59 13.02 -17.17 15.78
C SER A 59 12.23 -18.48 15.65
N GLY A 60 10.97 -18.43 15.21
CA GLY A 60 10.16 -19.62 14.95
C GLY A 60 10.30 -20.19 13.53
N ASP A 61 10.88 -19.44 12.60
CA ASP A 61 10.96 -19.81 11.19
C ASP A 61 12.35 -20.28 10.78
N ILE A 62 13.41 -19.77 11.43
CA ILE A 62 14.80 -20.00 11.05
C ILE A 62 15.60 -20.37 12.29
N ASP A 63 16.30 -21.50 12.22
CA ASP A 63 17.35 -21.82 13.18
C ASP A 63 18.63 -21.08 12.79
N PHE A 64 18.98 -20.07 13.59
CA PHE A 64 20.13 -19.20 13.32
C PHE A 64 21.47 -19.90 13.56
N GLU A 65 21.54 -20.90 14.45
CA GLU A 65 22.77 -21.67 14.69
C GLU A 65 23.02 -22.61 13.52
N GLN A 66 21.97 -23.32 13.07
CA GLN A 66 22.05 -24.17 11.90
C GLN A 66 22.34 -23.36 10.62
N LEU A 67 21.72 -22.19 10.46
CA LEU A 67 21.99 -21.29 9.33
C LEU A 67 23.46 -20.88 9.26
N GLU A 68 24.11 -20.59 10.38
CA GLU A 68 25.53 -20.21 10.39
C GLU A 68 26.43 -21.36 9.90
N ALA A 69 26.12 -22.60 10.31
CA ALA A 69 26.82 -23.79 9.83
C ALA A 69 26.59 -24.05 8.34
N GLU A 70 25.35 -23.91 7.88
CA GLU A 70 24.97 -24.03 6.46
C GLU A 70 25.69 -22.99 5.60
N LEU A 71 25.80 -21.74 6.07
CA LEU A 71 26.51 -20.67 5.35
C LEU A 71 28.02 -20.97 5.24
N LYS A 72 28.63 -21.48 6.31
CA LYS A 72 30.04 -21.92 6.27
C LYS A 72 30.23 -23.05 5.25
N LEU A 73 29.32 -24.03 5.22
CA LEU A 73 29.34 -25.11 4.23
C LEU A 73 29.23 -24.55 2.79
N LEU A 74 28.26 -23.66 2.55
CA LEU A 74 28.06 -23.03 1.24
C LEU A 74 29.32 -22.29 0.79
N THR A 75 29.94 -21.50 1.66
CA THR A 75 31.18 -20.78 1.31
C THR A 75 32.34 -21.74 0.97
N GLY A 76 32.41 -22.91 1.62
CA GLY A 76 33.38 -23.95 1.29
C GLY A 76 33.13 -24.56 -0.10
N ILE A 77 31.87 -24.91 -0.38
CA ILE A 77 31.45 -25.50 -1.67
C ILE A 77 31.71 -24.52 -2.83
N VAL A 78 31.35 -23.25 -2.64
CA VAL A 78 31.54 -22.22 -3.66
C VAL A 78 33.02 -22.01 -3.97
N LYS A 79 33.89 -21.96 -2.95
CA LYS A 79 35.35 -21.84 -3.14
C LYS A 79 35.96 -23.03 -3.89
N GLN A 80 35.37 -24.21 -3.75
CA GLN A 80 35.87 -25.42 -4.41
C GLN A 80 35.42 -25.54 -5.87
N GLN A 81 34.20 -25.11 -6.18
CA GLN A 81 33.58 -25.25 -7.51
C GLN A 81 33.84 -24.03 -8.42
N LEU A 82 34.04 -22.82 -7.88
CA LEU A 82 34.42 -21.62 -8.63
C LEU A 82 35.65 -20.94 -8.01
N PRO A 83 36.87 -21.28 -8.45
CA PRO A 83 38.10 -20.66 -7.94
C PRO A 83 38.28 -19.18 -8.34
N GLU A 84 37.53 -18.68 -9.34
CA GLU A 84 37.62 -17.28 -9.80
C GLU A 84 36.73 -16.30 -9.02
N VAL A 85 35.71 -16.77 -8.30
CA VAL A 85 34.77 -15.90 -7.59
C VAL A 85 35.25 -15.67 -6.15
N LYS A 86 35.95 -14.56 -5.92
CA LYS A 86 36.44 -14.16 -4.59
C LYS A 86 35.32 -13.80 -3.61
N GLU A 87 34.18 -13.29 -4.11
CA GLU A 87 33.03 -12.93 -3.28
C GLU A 87 31.71 -13.18 -4.04
N VAL A 88 30.77 -13.85 -3.39
CA VAL A 88 29.41 -14.03 -3.92
C VAL A 88 28.60 -12.79 -3.54
N THR A 89 28.69 -11.74 -4.35
CA THR A 89 28.05 -10.44 -4.05
C THR A 89 26.65 -10.30 -4.64
N SER A 90 26.25 -11.19 -5.56
CA SER A 90 24.98 -11.08 -6.30
C SER A 90 24.06 -12.26 -6.04
N ILE A 91 22.80 -11.97 -5.73
CA ILE A 91 21.74 -12.98 -5.54
C ILE A 91 21.50 -13.73 -6.87
N ASP A 92 21.68 -13.04 -7.98
CA ASP A 92 21.51 -13.58 -9.33
C ASP A 92 22.50 -14.68 -9.69
N THR A 93 23.64 -14.79 -8.98
CA THR A 93 24.57 -15.92 -9.15
C THR A 93 24.28 -17.06 -8.17
N ILE A 94 23.75 -16.76 -6.99
CA ILE A 94 23.39 -17.76 -5.96
C ILE A 94 22.16 -18.57 -6.38
N VAL A 95 21.13 -17.90 -6.89
CA VAL A 95 19.85 -18.54 -7.26
C VAL A 95 20.03 -19.66 -8.30
N PRO A 96 20.68 -19.43 -9.45
CA PRO A 96 20.89 -20.49 -10.45
C PRO A 96 21.81 -21.59 -9.91
N PHE A 97 22.86 -21.22 -9.19
CA PHE A 97 23.79 -22.17 -8.56
C PHE A 97 23.07 -23.09 -7.56
N LEU A 98 22.18 -22.57 -6.72
CA LEU A 98 21.41 -23.38 -5.79
C LEU A 98 20.31 -24.21 -6.49
N SER A 99 19.82 -23.75 -7.66
CA SER A 99 18.78 -24.46 -8.40
C SER A 99 19.28 -25.71 -9.14
N ASP A 100 20.54 -25.70 -9.59
CA ASP A 100 21.16 -26.85 -10.26
C ASP A 100 21.41 -28.03 -9.30
N TRP A 101 21.51 -27.74 -8.00
CA TRP A 101 21.88 -28.72 -6.99
C TRP A 101 20.64 -29.20 -6.24
N CYS A 102 19.83 -30.05 -6.89
CA CYS A 102 18.56 -30.54 -6.37
C CYS A 102 18.65 -31.15 -4.95
N ASP A 103 19.78 -31.80 -4.62
CA ASP A 103 20.00 -32.43 -3.31
C ASP A 103 20.33 -31.45 -2.18
N THR A 104 20.81 -30.24 -2.51
CA THR A 104 21.19 -29.24 -1.51
C THR A 104 20.00 -28.62 -0.79
N LYS A 105 18.78 -28.79 -1.32
CA LYS A 105 17.55 -28.31 -0.68
C LYS A 105 17.28 -28.98 0.67
N LEU A 106 17.75 -30.21 0.85
CA LEU A 106 17.65 -30.95 2.11
C LEU A 106 18.75 -30.54 3.10
N PHE A 107 19.95 -30.24 2.61
CA PHE A 107 21.11 -29.89 3.44
C PHE A 107 21.18 -28.40 3.80
N LEU A 108 20.57 -27.52 3.01
CA LEU A 108 20.62 -26.06 3.15
C LEU A 108 19.22 -25.44 3.33
N SER A 109 18.37 -26.10 4.13
CA SER A 109 16.97 -25.72 4.28
C SER A 109 16.79 -24.29 4.80
N ASN A 110 17.66 -23.82 5.70
CA ASN A 110 17.54 -22.49 6.28
C ASN A 110 17.96 -21.41 5.28
N ILE A 111 19.01 -21.66 4.48
CA ILE A 111 19.43 -20.75 3.40
C ILE A 111 18.30 -20.57 2.38
N PHE A 112 17.67 -21.67 1.93
CA PHE A 112 16.53 -21.57 1.01
C PHE A 112 15.37 -20.79 1.61
N ARG A 113 15.10 -20.93 2.91
CA ARG A 113 14.02 -20.20 3.59
C ARG A 113 14.33 -18.70 3.70
N VAL A 114 15.56 -18.33 4.02
CA VAL A 114 16.00 -16.92 4.02
C VAL A 114 15.89 -16.31 2.63
N LEU A 115 16.32 -17.03 1.59
CA LEU A 115 16.23 -16.59 0.21
C LEU A 115 14.77 -16.41 -0.22
N GLN A 116 13.89 -17.33 0.15
CA GLN A 116 12.44 -17.21 -0.09
C GLN A 116 11.86 -15.96 0.59
N ILE A 117 12.17 -15.73 1.86
CA ILE A 117 11.70 -14.54 2.59
C ILE A 117 12.18 -13.26 1.91
N TYR A 118 13.45 -13.22 1.49
CA TYR A 118 14.03 -12.08 0.80
C TYR A 118 13.33 -11.78 -0.54
N LEU A 119 13.19 -12.79 -1.40
CA LEU A 119 12.55 -12.65 -2.71
C LEU A 119 11.05 -12.30 -2.57
N LEU A 120 10.37 -12.95 -1.62
CA LEU A 120 8.96 -12.67 -1.33
C LEU A 120 8.78 -11.25 -0.82
N ALA A 121 9.66 -10.77 0.06
CA ALA A 121 9.61 -9.41 0.57
C ALA A 121 9.70 -8.38 -0.57
N LEU A 122 10.65 -8.56 -1.51
CA LEU A 122 10.80 -7.69 -2.69
C LEU A 122 9.52 -7.70 -3.55
N MET A 123 8.98 -8.88 -3.82
CA MET A 123 7.74 -9.03 -4.59
C MET A 123 6.53 -8.36 -3.89
N CYS A 124 6.40 -8.58 -2.58
CA CYS A 124 5.32 -8.00 -1.77
C CYS A 124 5.41 -6.47 -1.70
N ILE A 125 6.63 -5.90 -1.62
CA ILE A 125 6.83 -4.44 -1.66
C ILE A 125 6.34 -3.90 -3.00
N ALA A 126 6.78 -4.47 -4.12
CA ALA A 126 6.37 -4.03 -5.45
C ALA A 126 4.84 -4.11 -5.66
N SER A 127 4.23 -5.22 -5.24
CA SER A 127 2.77 -5.41 -5.30
C SER A 127 2.01 -4.45 -4.38
N GLY A 128 2.54 -4.23 -3.17
CA GLY A 128 2.02 -3.26 -2.21
C GLY A 128 2.06 -1.83 -2.75
N GLU A 129 3.18 -1.40 -3.31
CA GLU A 129 3.34 -0.08 -3.93
C GLU A 129 2.37 0.13 -5.09
N ARG A 130 2.22 -0.87 -5.98
CA ARG A 130 1.22 -0.85 -7.06
C ARG A 130 -0.20 -0.66 -6.49
N SER A 131 -0.54 -1.39 -5.43
CA SER A 131 -1.85 -1.35 -4.77
C SER A 131 -2.11 0.00 -4.09
N PHE A 132 -1.14 0.53 -3.35
CA PHE A 132 -1.23 1.85 -2.71
C PHE A 132 -1.29 2.98 -3.76
N SER A 133 -0.58 2.85 -4.87
CA SER A 133 -0.67 3.77 -6.01
C SER A 133 -2.07 3.79 -6.61
N ALA A 134 -2.70 2.61 -6.79
CA ALA A 134 -4.09 2.52 -7.24
C ALA A 134 -5.06 3.15 -6.23
N GLN A 135 -4.90 2.85 -4.94
CA GLN A 135 -5.68 3.45 -3.86
C GLN A 135 -5.56 4.97 -3.84
N ARG A 136 -4.36 5.51 -4.05
CA ARG A 136 -4.13 6.96 -4.06
C ARG A 136 -4.78 7.65 -5.27
N ARG A 137 -4.84 6.98 -6.43
CA ARG A 137 -5.59 7.46 -7.60
C ARG A 137 -7.11 7.43 -7.40
N MET A 138 -7.62 6.47 -6.64
CA MET A 138 -9.06 6.36 -6.34
C MET A 138 -9.53 7.37 -5.28
N LYS A 139 -8.76 7.53 -4.19
CA LYS A 139 -9.06 8.45 -3.08
C LYS A 139 -8.56 9.87 -3.38
N THR A 140 -9.30 10.57 -4.24
CA THR A 140 -9.07 12.00 -4.53
C THR A 140 -9.88 12.90 -3.58
N TYR A 141 -9.43 14.15 -3.40
CA TYR A 141 -10.14 15.15 -2.57
C TYR A 141 -11.63 15.31 -2.95
N LEU A 142 -11.94 15.33 -4.25
CA LEU A 142 -13.32 15.43 -4.76
C LEU A 142 -14.20 14.20 -4.46
N ARG A 143 -13.60 13.09 -3.99
CA ARG A 143 -14.29 11.84 -3.64
C ARG A 143 -14.23 11.55 -2.14
N SER A 144 -14.04 12.57 -1.32
CA SER A 144 -13.91 12.44 0.15
C SER A 144 -15.15 11.85 0.83
N THR A 145 -16.33 11.98 0.24
CA THR A 145 -17.62 11.47 0.76
C THR A 145 -17.99 10.07 0.25
N MET A 146 -17.06 9.38 -0.42
CA MET A 146 -17.33 8.07 -1.02
C MET A 146 -17.44 6.98 0.06
N PRO A 147 -18.53 6.18 0.09
CA PRO A 147 -18.67 5.11 1.08
C PRO A 147 -17.69 3.97 0.81
N GLU A 148 -17.25 3.29 1.88
CA GLU A 148 -16.25 2.22 1.81
C GLU A 148 -16.65 1.09 0.86
N LYS A 149 -17.92 0.68 0.89
CA LYS A 149 -18.46 -0.36 0.00
C LYS A 149 -18.24 -0.01 -1.48
N ARG A 150 -18.53 1.24 -1.87
CA ARG A 150 -18.32 1.70 -3.25
C ARG A 150 -16.83 1.81 -3.57
N TYR A 151 -16.02 2.24 -2.60
CA TYR A 151 -14.57 2.37 -2.76
C TYR A 151 -13.90 1.00 -3.01
N ASN A 152 -14.21 0.00 -2.20
CA ASN A 152 -13.68 -1.35 -2.34
C ASN A 152 -14.06 -1.96 -3.70
N ASN A 153 -15.31 -1.77 -4.12
CA ASN A 153 -15.76 -2.24 -5.43
C ASN A 153 -15.01 -1.56 -6.58
N LEU A 154 -14.82 -0.23 -6.55
CA LEU A 154 -14.06 0.47 -7.59
C LEU A 154 -12.59 0.06 -7.60
N LEU A 155 -11.98 -0.12 -6.43
CA LEU A 155 -10.59 -0.54 -6.33
C LEU A 155 -10.40 -1.93 -6.96
N MET A 156 -11.30 -2.88 -6.68
CA MET A 156 -11.29 -4.21 -7.30
C MET A 156 -11.34 -4.14 -8.83
N LEU A 157 -12.25 -3.33 -9.38
CA LEU A 157 -12.36 -3.13 -10.84
C LEU A 157 -11.08 -2.50 -11.43
N HIS A 158 -10.46 -1.57 -10.71
CA HIS A 158 -9.24 -0.90 -11.17
C HIS A 158 -8.00 -1.80 -11.10
N VAL A 159 -7.87 -2.64 -10.06
CA VAL A 159 -6.77 -3.60 -9.94
C VAL A 159 -6.89 -4.68 -11.01
N HIS A 160 -8.11 -5.14 -11.30
CA HIS A 160 -8.40 -6.13 -12.31
C HIS A 160 -9.00 -5.50 -13.58
N LYS A 161 -8.35 -4.44 -14.09
CA LYS A 161 -8.83 -3.71 -15.26
C LYS A 161 -8.93 -4.61 -16.50
N ASP A 162 -7.93 -5.47 -16.71
CA ASP A 162 -7.90 -6.37 -17.87
C ASP A 162 -9.16 -7.25 -17.94
N ARG A 163 -9.53 -7.86 -16.80
CA ARG A 163 -10.77 -8.65 -16.69
C ARG A 163 -12.03 -7.80 -16.74
N THR A 164 -11.97 -6.55 -16.30
CA THR A 164 -13.11 -5.63 -16.33
C THR A 164 -13.42 -5.15 -17.76
N ASP A 165 -12.38 -4.97 -18.57
CA ASP A 165 -12.48 -4.55 -19.97
C ASP A 165 -13.09 -5.67 -20.86
N GLU A 166 -12.97 -6.94 -20.45
CA GLU A 166 -13.62 -8.08 -21.10
C GLU A 166 -15.14 -8.15 -20.88
N ILE A 167 -15.69 -7.40 -19.92
CA ILE A 167 -17.10 -7.52 -19.55
C ILE A 167 -17.98 -6.72 -20.52
N ASP A 168 -19.05 -7.34 -21.02
CA ASP A 168 -20.03 -6.64 -21.85
C ASP A 168 -20.83 -5.62 -21.04
N LEU A 169 -20.52 -4.34 -21.27
CA LEU A 169 -21.21 -3.20 -20.66
C LEU A 169 -22.70 -3.16 -21.02
N LYS A 170 -23.11 -3.64 -22.20
CA LYS A 170 -24.52 -3.63 -22.61
C LYS A 170 -25.34 -4.63 -21.78
N CYS A 171 -24.76 -5.79 -21.50
CA CYS A 171 -25.36 -6.78 -20.60
C CYS A 171 -25.57 -6.20 -19.19
N ILE A 172 -24.54 -5.58 -18.61
CA ILE A 172 -24.64 -4.95 -17.27
C ILE A 172 -25.69 -3.83 -17.26
N ALA A 173 -25.70 -2.97 -18.28
CA ALA A 173 -26.65 -1.86 -18.37
C ALA A 173 -28.10 -2.36 -18.41
N ARG A 174 -28.36 -3.45 -19.13
CA ARG A 174 -29.67 -4.11 -19.16
C ARG A 174 -30.09 -4.62 -17.79
N GLU A 175 -29.22 -5.36 -17.10
CA GLU A 175 -29.49 -5.87 -15.75
C GLU A 175 -29.75 -4.72 -14.76
N PHE A 176 -28.96 -3.65 -14.84
CA PHE A 176 -29.12 -2.47 -13.99
C PHE A 176 -30.48 -1.78 -14.16
N VAL A 177 -30.96 -1.69 -15.39
CA VAL A 177 -32.27 -1.12 -15.75
C VAL A 177 -33.42 -2.02 -15.33
N GLN A 178 -33.34 -3.33 -15.60
CA GLN A 178 -34.41 -4.28 -15.25
C GLN A 178 -34.71 -4.33 -13.75
N ARG A 179 -33.73 -4.02 -12.90
CA ARG A 179 -33.91 -4.00 -11.44
C ARG A 179 -34.79 -2.88 -10.90
N ASN A 180 -35.10 -1.83 -11.68
CA ASN A 180 -35.97 -0.75 -11.22
C ASN A 180 -36.74 -0.13 -12.40
N GLN A 181 -38.07 -0.13 -12.31
CA GLN A 181 -38.96 0.38 -13.36
C GLN A 181 -38.75 1.87 -13.63
N GLY A 182 -38.39 2.67 -12.62
CA GLY A 182 -37.99 4.07 -12.81
C GLY A 182 -36.70 4.23 -13.63
N ARG A 183 -35.76 3.29 -13.52
CA ARG A 183 -34.55 3.27 -14.37
C ARG A 183 -34.90 2.89 -15.80
N HIS A 184 -35.82 1.95 -15.98
CA HIS A 184 -36.31 1.59 -17.31
C HIS A 184 -36.96 2.77 -18.02
N ASN A 185 -37.77 3.55 -17.31
CA ASN A 185 -38.39 4.74 -17.89
C ASN A 185 -37.37 5.84 -18.26
N LEU A 186 -36.28 5.97 -17.50
CA LEU A 186 -35.24 6.98 -17.74
C LEU A 186 -34.24 6.58 -18.84
N PHE A 187 -33.77 5.33 -18.82
CA PHE A 187 -32.68 4.85 -19.66
C PHE A 187 -33.15 4.04 -20.88
N GLY A 188 -34.43 3.64 -20.93
CA GLY A 188 -34.98 2.84 -22.01
C GLY A 188 -34.48 1.40 -22.04
N SER A 189 -34.48 0.78 -23.21
CA SER A 189 -34.05 -0.61 -23.41
C SER A 189 -32.71 -0.71 -24.14
N PHE A 190 -31.88 -1.67 -23.73
CA PHE A 190 -30.57 -1.93 -24.35
C PHE A 190 -30.63 -3.19 -25.23
N LEU A 191 -30.55 -3.02 -26.56
CA LEU A 191 -30.54 -4.10 -27.54
C LEU A 191 -29.18 -4.81 -27.61
N ASN A 192 -29.19 -6.13 -27.83
CA ASN A 192 -27.99 -6.89 -28.19
C ASN A 192 -27.73 -6.76 -29.68
N ASN A 193 -26.60 -6.17 -30.07
CA ASN A 193 -26.03 -6.45 -31.39
C ASN A 193 -25.08 -7.64 -31.21
N ASN A 194 -25.63 -8.85 -31.23
CA ASN A 194 -24.85 -10.08 -31.39
C ASN A 194 -24.44 -10.22 -32.86
N ASN A 195 -23.66 -9.26 -33.39
CA ASN A 195 -23.04 -9.33 -34.70
C ASN A 195 -21.68 -8.63 -34.65
N LYS A 196 -20.69 -9.32 -34.09
CA LYS A 196 -19.33 -9.49 -34.62
C LYS A 196 -18.54 -10.39 -33.69
#